data_AF-A0A0C3E6N6-F1
#
_entry.id   AF-A0A0C3E6N6-F1
#
_cell.length_a   1.000
_cell.length_b   1.000
_cell.length_c   1.000
_cell.angle_alpha   90.00
_cell.angle_beta   90.00
_cell.angle_gamma   90.00
#
_symmetry.space_group_name_H-M   'P 1'
#
loop_
_entity.id
_entity.type
_entity.pdbx_description
1 polymer ?
#
loop_
_entity_poly.entity_id
_entity_poly.type
_entity_poly.pdbx_seq_one_letter_code
_entity_poly.pdbx_strand_id
1 'polypeptide(L)'
;MTYMSDLPDELLHDILAAACRIDVDLFADTRTTPRSSTAETSRAGNDDTYRSQPSSATAVPLVCRRWLNVSTPLIYETIILRTKHQARCLAHTLLNDYTLGLNIRKLRIEGGMGVPVNKILHFAPNVTHFFVELVGDKEESMLGLRPGLEVINPTVVMLMHRAMPRYNRRVSPLVGELCQFIPKWTNLVWCPVYWLERALADGHSRQH
;
A
#
# COMPACT_ATOMS: atom_id res chain seq x y z
N MET A 1 -39.67 16.80 -3.84
CA MET A 1 -38.38 16.64 -4.53
C MET A 1 -37.30 16.91 -3.51
N THR A 2 -36.67 15.86 -2.99
CA THR A 2 -35.51 16.00 -2.10
C THR A 2 -34.29 16.26 -2.97
N TYR A 3 -33.66 17.42 -2.82
CA TYR A 3 -32.44 17.72 -3.54
C TYR A 3 -31.27 17.03 -2.85
N MET A 4 -30.30 16.53 -3.62
CA MET A 4 -29.09 15.89 -3.08
C MET A 4 -28.25 16.85 -2.20
N SER A 5 -28.54 18.16 -2.28
CA SER A 5 -28.02 19.20 -1.39
C SER A 5 -28.50 19.10 0.06
N ASP A 6 -29.65 18.45 0.29
CA ASP A 6 -30.31 18.40 1.60
C ASP A 6 -29.89 17.17 2.41
N LEU A 7 -29.13 16.25 1.79
CA LEU A 7 -28.54 15.11 2.49
C LEU A 7 -27.57 15.65 3.56
N PRO A 8 -27.57 15.16 4.82
CA PRO A 8 -26.54 15.49 5.81
C PRO A 8 -25.15 14.97 5.43
N ASP A 9 -24.10 15.59 5.96
CA ASP A 9 -22.70 15.19 5.65
C ASP A 9 -22.39 13.78 6.16
N GLU A 10 -23.02 13.34 7.24
CA GLU A 10 -22.85 12.00 7.82
C GLU A 10 -23.36 10.92 6.86
N LEU A 11 -24.56 11.13 6.29
CA LEU A 11 -25.13 10.18 5.33
C LEU A 11 -24.36 10.20 4.01
N LEU A 12 -23.90 11.38 3.58
CA LEU A 12 -23.02 11.47 2.42
C LEU A 12 -21.71 10.71 2.66
N HIS A 13 -21.11 10.89 3.83
CA HIS A 13 -19.91 10.18 4.24
C HIS A 13 -20.11 8.66 4.17
N ASP A 14 -21.19 8.13 4.72
CA ASP A 14 -21.44 6.67 4.72
C ASP A 14 -21.63 6.09 3.31
N ILE A 15 -22.32 6.83 2.44
CA ILE A 15 -22.46 6.45 1.02
C ILE A 15 -21.10 6.42 0.33
N LEU A 16 -20.29 7.46 0.53
CA LEU A 16 -18.98 7.57 -0.09
C LEU A 16 -17.99 6.57 0.50
N ALA A 17 -18.08 6.27 1.79
CA ALA A 17 -17.27 5.26 2.45
C ALA A 17 -17.53 3.88 1.85
N ALA A 18 -18.79 3.54 1.58
CA ALA A 18 -19.15 2.30 0.89
C ALA A 18 -18.55 2.24 -0.53
N ALA A 19 -18.55 3.37 -1.27
CA ALA A 19 -18.01 3.45 -2.62
C ALA A 19 -16.46 3.43 -2.67
N CYS A 20 -15.79 3.94 -1.63
CA CYS A 20 -14.34 4.00 -1.53
C CYS A 20 -13.73 2.76 -0.82
N ARG A 21 -14.56 1.90 -0.22
CA ARG A 21 -14.08 0.75 0.54
C ARG A 21 -13.36 -0.26 -0.36
N ILE A 22 -12.10 -0.53 -0.03
CA ILE A 22 -11.33 -1.63 -0.59
C ILE A 22 -11.29 -2.74 0.46
N ASP A 23 -11.80 -3.92 0.08
CA ASP A 23 -11.77 -5.11 0.93
C ASP A 23 -10.32 -5.49 1.27
N VAL A 24 -10.07 -6.01 2.48
CA VAL A 24 -8.73 -6.39 2.93
C VAL A 24 -8.15 -7.52 2.09
N ASP A 25 -8.97 -8.49 1.66
CA ASP A 25 -8.51 -9.60 0.84
C ASP A 25 -8.13 -9.11 -0.55
N LEU A 26 -8.93 -8.21 -1.13
CA LEU A 26 -8.60 -7.54 -2.39
C LEU A 26 -7.35 -6.64 -2.26
N PHE A 27 -7.21 -5.97 -1.11
CA PHE A 27 -6.05 -5.16 -0.78
C PHE A 27 -4.79 -6.00 -0.52
N ALA A 28 -4.91 -7.26 -0.12
CA ALA A 28 -3.81 -8.19 0.04
C ALA A 28 -3.45 -8.91 -1.27
N ASP A 29 -4.40 -9.04 -2.20
CA ASP A 29 -4.20 -9.83 -3.41
C ASP A 29 -3.27 -9.13 -4.41
N THR A 30 -2.16 -9.82 -4.72
CA THR A 30 -1.14 -9.40 -5.69
C THR A 30 -1.34 -9.99 -7.08
N ARG A 31 -2.29 -10.91 -7.23
CA ARG A 31 -2.54 -11.65 -8.49
C ARG A 31 -3.49 -10.94 -9.43
N THR A 32 -4.43 -10.15 -8.90
CA THR A 32 -5.55 -9.58 -9.65
C THR A 32 -5.30 -8.24 -10.31
N THR A 33 -4.11 -7.63 -10.16
CA THR A 33 -3.82 -6.33 -10.80
C THR A 33 -2.70 -6.42 -11.83
N PRO A 34 -3.03 -6.42 -13.13
CA PRO A 34 -2.04 -6.26 -14.19
C PRO A 34 -1.25 -4.97 -13.96
N ARG A 35 0.08 -5.04 -14.06
CA ARG A 35 0.87 -3.81 -14.21
C ARG A 35 0.37 -3.15 -15.50
N SER A 36 0.03 -1.87 -15.45
CA SER A 36 -0.11 -1.08 -16.66
C SER A 36 1.29 -0.93 -17.26
N SER A 37 1.74 -1.96 -17.96
CA SER A 37 2.92 -1.98 -18.79
C SER A 37 2.43 -1.90 -20.23
N THR A 38 2.66 -0.77 -20.87
CA THR A 38 2.70 -0.70 -22.32
C THR A 38 3.68 -1.76 -22.83
N ALA A 39 3.14 -2.65 -23.68
CA ALA A 39 3.78 -3.74 -24.42
C ALA A 39 4.05 -5.05 -23.63
N GLU A 40 3.22 -6.09 -23.84
CA GLU A 40 3.47 -7.19 -24.80
C GLU A 40 2.45 -8.35 -24.63
N THR A 41 1.69 -8.56 -25.71
CA THR A 41 1.15 -9.82 -26.27
C THR A 41 0.77 -11.02 -25.37
N SER A 42 -0.55 -11.18 -25.24
CA SER A 42 -1.34 -12.42 -25.35
C SER A 42 -0.66 -13.79 -25.17
N ARG A 43 -1.12 -14.55 -24.16
CA ARG A 43 -1.43 -15.99 -24.30
C ARG A 43 -2.37 -16.49 -23.19
N ALA A 44 -3.60 -16.75 -23.63
CA ALA A 44 -4.53 -17.82 -23.22
C ALA A 44 -4.70 -18.18 -21.74
N GLY A 45 -5.82 -17.72 -21.19
CA GLY A 45 -6.52 -18.29 -20.04
C GLY A 45 -7.81 -17.51 -19.85
N ASN A 46 -8.91 -17.98 -20.45
CA ASN A 46 -10.25 -17.40 -20.30
C ASN A 46 -10.65 -17.43 -18.81
N ASP A 47 -10.52 -16.31 -18.12
CA ASP A 47 -11.29 -15.98 -16.92
C ASP A 47 -11.56 -14.48 -16.89
N ASP A 48 -12.53 -14.07 -17.70
CA ASP A 48 -12.99 -12.68 -17.89
C ASP A 48 -13.84 -12.15 -16.72
N THR A 49 -13.61 -12.58 -15.47
CA THR A 49 -14.49 -12.22 -14.34
C THR A 49 -14.01 -11.06 -13.46
N TYR A 50 -12.77 -10.57 -13.61
CA TYR A 50 -12.28 -9.43 -12.81
C TYR A 50 -11.67 -8.36 -13.68
N ARG A 51 -12.50 -7.82 -14.57
CA ARG A 51 -12.30 -6.51 -15.21
C ARG A 51 -11.90 -5.54 -14.11
N SER A 52 -10.68 -5.00 -14.21
CA SER A 52 -10.15 -3.96 -13.33
C SER A 52 -11.23 -2.92 -13.10
N GLN A 53 -11.88 -2.95 -11.94
CA GLN A 53 -12.86 -1.92 -11.61
C GLN A 53 -12.06 -0.62 -11.56
N PRO A 54 -12.31 0.35 -12.46
CA PRO A 54 -11.92 1.71 -12.14
C PRO A 54 -12.69 2.02 -10.86
N SER A 55 -11.99 2.21 -9.75
CA SER A 55 -12.65 2.53 -8.50
C SER A 55 -13.49 3.78 -8.75
N SER A 56 -14.82 3.66 -8.63
CA SER A 56 -15.75 4.79 -8.76
C SER A 56 -15.35 5.96 -7.85
N ALA A 57 -14.56 5.67 -6.81
CA ALA A 57 -13.86 6.59 -5.94
C ALA A 57 -13.12 7.73 -6.66
N THR A 58 -12.54 7.54 -7.85
CA THR A 58 -11.84 8.64 -8.55
C THR A 58 -12.78 9.67 -9.19
N ALA A 59 -14.04 9.30 -9.43
CA ALA A 59 -15.05 10.20 -9.99
C ALA A 59 -15.83 10.97 -8.91
N VAL A 60 -15.87 10.47 -7.68
CA VAL A 60 -16.57 11.07 -6.53
C VAL A 60 -16.17 12.53 -6.25
N PRO A 61 -14.88 12.91 -6.26
CA PRO A 61 -14.45 14.27 -5.98
C PRO A 61 -14.88 15.29 -7.04
N LEU A 62 -15.27 14.84 -8.23
CA LEU A 62 -15.55 15.71 -9.38
C LEU A 62 -17.00 16.21 -9.42
N VAL A 63 -17.87 15.74 -8.51
CA VAL A 63 -19.29 16.11 -8.49
C VAL A 63 -19.50 17.55 -8.00
N CYS A 64 -19.04 17.86 -6.79
CA CYS A 64 -19.08 19.20 -6.22
C CYS A 64 -18.07 19.35 -5.06
N ARG A 65 -17.83 20.58 -4.60
CA ARG A 65 -16.88 20.86 -3.50
C ARG A 65 -17.23 20.12 -2.20
N ARG A 66 -18.52 19.94 -1.91
CA ARG A 66 -18.98 19.21 -0.73
C ARG A 66 -18.57 17.74 -0.81
N TRP A 67 -18.76 17.09 -1.95
CA TRP A 67 -18.33 15.71 -2.19
C TRP A 67 -16.81 15.57 -2.15
N LEU A 68 -16.06 16.52 -2.71
CA LEU A 68 -14.61 16.58 -2.59
C LEU A 68 -14.17 16.59 -1.12
N ASN A 69 -14.72 17.49 -0.30
CA ASN A 69 -14.34 17.60 1.11
C ASN A 69 -14.64 16.33 1.90
N VAL A 70 -15.83 15.74 1.71
CA VAL A 70 -16.24 14.52 2.44
C VAL A 70 -15.48 13.28 1.94
N SER A 71 -15.18 13.19 0.64
CA SER A 71 -14.45 12.05 0.08
C SER A 71 -12.95 12.08 0.28
N THR A 72 -12.33 13.26 0.46
CA THR A 72 -10.88 13.38 0.54
C THR A 72 -10.28 12.48 1.63
N PRO A 73 -10.76 12.48 2.89
CA PRO A 73 -10.26 11.56 3.91
C PRO A 73 -10.41 10.08 3.51
N LEU A 74 -11.55 9.72 2.91
CA LEU A 74 -11.87 8.35 2.49
C LEU A 74 -10.96 7.84 1.35
N ILE A 75 -10.62 8.71 0.40
CA ILE A 75 -9.74 8.37 -0.72
C ILE A 75 -8.31 8.15 -0.24
N TYR A 76 -7.86 8.94 0.73
CA TYR A 76 -6.51 8.79 1.30
C TYR A 76 -6.41 7.65 2.32
N GLU A 77 -7.53 7.10 2.79
CA GLU A 77 -7.53 6.02 3.78
C GLU A 77 -6.72 4.79 3.32
N THR A 78 -6.87 4.42 2.04
CA THR A 78 -6.23 3.23 1.46
C THR A 78 -5.40 3.61 0.24
N ILE A 79 -4.09 3.46 0.36
CA ILE A 79 -3.11 3.78 -0.68
C ILE A 79 -2.42 2.51 -1.17
N ILE A 80 -2.43 2.31 -2.49
CA ILE A 80 -1.66 1.25 -3.16
C ILE A 80 -0.66 1.91 -4.12
N LEU A 81 0.62 1.80 -3.80
CA LEU A 81 1.73 2.27 -4.62
C LEU A 81 2.25 1.12 -5.47
N ARG A 82 2.07 1.23 -6.79
CA ARG A 82 2.52 0.23 -7.77
C ARG A 82 3.75 0.66 -8.56
N THR A 83 4.04 1.96 -8.57
CA THR A 83 5.12 2.54 -9.36
C THR A 83 5.87 3.62 -8.58
N LYS A 84 7.16 3.77 -8.88
CA LYS A 84 8.00 4.86 -8.34
C LYS A 84 7.41 6.24 -8.61
N HIS A 85 6.72 6.42 -9.75
CA HIS A 85 6.06 7.67 -10.08
C HIS A 85 4.92 7.98 -9.11
N GLN A 86 4.03 7.01 -8.84
CA GLN A 86 2.95 7.17 -7.85
C GLN A 86 3.51 7.53 -6.47
N ALA A 87 4.57 6.84 -6.02
CA ALA A 87 5.19 7.12 -4.73
C ALA A 87 5.79 8.55 -4.68
N ARG A 88 6.42 9.01 -5.76
CA ARG A 88 6.94 10.39 -5.84
C ARG A 88 5.83 11.44 -5.85
N CYS A 89 4.77 11.21 -6.62
CA CYS A 89 3.61 12.10 -6.66
C CYS A 89 2.97 12.20 -5.29
N LEU A 90 2.70 11.08 -4.62
CA LEU A 90 2.13 11.10 -3.27
C LEU A 90 3.06 11.79 -2.27
N ALA A 91 4.36 11.47 -2.27
CA ALA A 91 5.31 12.13 -1.39
C ALA A 91 5.34 13.66 -1.60
N HIS A 92 5.22 14.12 -2.85
CA HIS A 92 5.14 15.54 -3.16
C HIS A 92 3.81 16.15 -2.70
N THR A 93 2.69 15.46 -2.90
CA THR A 93 1.38 15.90 -2.42
C THR A 93 1.37 16.05 -0.89
N LEU A 94 1.90 15.06 -0.16
CA LEU A 94 1.97 15.09 1.30
C LEU A 94 2.95 16.14 1.84
N LEU A 95 3.97 16.50 1.06
CA LEU A 95 4.85 17.61 1.40
C LEU A 95 4.13 18.96 1.33
N ASN A 96 3.23 19.13 0.35
CA ASN A 96 2.46 20.36 0.18
C ASN A 96 1.29 20.45 1.15
N ASP A 97 0.68 19.30 1.49
CA ASP A 97 -0.39 19.19 2.49
C ASP A 97 -0.24 17.90 3.29
N TYR A 98 0.42 18.02 4.44
CA TYR A 98 0.68 16.89 5.34
C TYR A 98 -0.58 16.36 6.02
N THR A 99 -1.66 17.15 6.08
CA THR A 99 -2.90 16.75 6.76
C THR A 99 -3.58 15.58 6.04
N LEU A 100 -3.36 15.46 4.72
CA LEU A 100 -3.81 14.33 3.92
C LEU A 100 -3.18 13.01 4.38
N GLY A 101 -1.92 13.06 4.81
CA GLY A 101 -1.18 11.88 5.27
C GLY A 101 -1.74 11.32 6.58
N LEU A 102 -2.36 12.15 7.41
CA LEU A 102 -3.02 11.73 8.65
C LEU A 102 -4.22 10.81 8.40
N ASN A 103 -4.81 10.85 7.20
CA ASN A 103 -5.92 9.99 6.83
C ASN A 103 -5.47 8.60 6.39
N ILE A 104 -4.18 8.40 6.05
CA ILE A 104 -3.68 7.13 5.54
C ILE A 104 -3.68 6.07 6.66
N ARG A 105 -4.49 5.01 6.47
CA ARG A 105 -4.60 3.86 7.40
C ARG A 105 -4.01 2.59 6.80
N LYS A 106 -4.21 2.39 5.51
CA LYS A 106 -3.72 1.19 4.79
C LYS A 106 -2.75 1.63 3.71
N LEU A 107 -1.52 1.15 3.79
CA LEU A 107 -0.46 1.45 2.84
C LEU A 107 0.11 0.16 2.27
N ARG A 108 -0.03 -0.01 0.96
CA ARG A 108 0.56 -1.11 0.20
C ARG A 108 1.61 -0.61 -0.76
N ILE A 109 2.76 -1.25 -0.74
CA ILE A 109 3.94 -0.88 -1.51
C ILE A 109 4.31 -2.08 -2.38
N GLU A 110 4.26 -1.90 -3.69
CA GLU A 110 4.67 -2.87 -4.68
C GLU A 110 5.93 -2.35 -5.39
N GLY A 111 7.03 -3.08 -5.31
CA GLY A 111 8.33 -2.62 -5.84
C GLY A 111 9.25 -1.97 -4.82
N GLY A 112 10.52 -1.79 -5.22
CA GLY A 112 11.53 -1.09 -4.43
C GLY A 112 11.49 0.42 -4.62
N MET A 113 10.82 1.11 -3.69
CA MET A 113 10.52 2.55 -3.75
C MET A 113 11.08 3.35 -2.55
N GLY A 114 12.20 2.90 -1.97
CA GLY A 114 12.71 3.32 -0.65
C GLY A 114 12.52 4.80 -0.27
N VAL A 115 13.20 5.73 -0.96
CA VAL A 115 13.22 7.15 -0.56
C VAL A 115 11.83 7.83 -0.60
N PRO A 116 11.04 7.76 -1.69
CA PRO A 116 9.67 8.29 -1.68
C PRO A 116 8.78 7.69 -0.59
N VAL A 117 8.88 6.37 -0.36
CA VAL A 117 8.09 5.70 0.69
C VAL A 117 8.48 6.21 2.07
N ASN A 118 9.78 6.38 2.35
CA ASN A 118 10.22 6.94 3.63
C ASN A 118 9.56 8.30 3.90
N LYS A 119 9.53 9.19 2.91
CA LYS A 119 8.83 10.49 3.03
C LYS A 119 7.34 10.31 3.31
N ILE A 120 6.68 9.38 2.63
CA ILE A 120 5.26 9.09 2.85
C ILE A 120 5.01 8.64 4.29
N LEU A 121 5.83 7.73 4.82
CA LEU A 121 5.69 7.21 6.18
C LEU A 121 5.82 8.31 7.25
N HIS A 122 6.68 9.32 7.03
CA HIS A 122 6.78 10.48 7.93
C HIS A 122 5.51 11.33 7.99
N PHE A 123 4.75 11.39 6.90
CA PHE A 123 3.48 12.10 6.87
C PHE A 123 2.28 11.20 7.19
N ALA A 124 2.50 9.88 7.31
CA ALA A 124 1.46 8.88 7.53
C ALA A 124 1.70 8.08 8.83
N PRO A 125 1.77 8.74 10.01
CA PRO A 125 2.00 8.04 11.29
C PRO A 125 0.84 7.11 11.69
N ASN A 126 -0.32 7.30 11.05
CA ASN A 126 -1.57 6.63 11.35
C ASN A 126 -1.77 5.29 10.61
N VAL A 127 -0.75 4.81 9.89
CA VAL A 127 -0.77 3.54 9.17
C VAL A 127 -0.98 2.38 10.15
N THR A 128 -2.11 1.70 10.02
CA THR A 128 -2.45 0.50 10.79
C THR A 128 -2.21 -0.79 9.99
N HIS A 129 -2.31 -0.72 8.66
CA HIS A 129 -2.09 -1.85 7.76
C HIS A 129 -0.94 -1.54 6.81
N PHE A 130 0.20 -2.19 7.03
CA PHE A 130 1.41 -1.99 6.24
C PHE A 130 1.76 -3.24 5.43
N PHE A 131 1.64 -3.11 4.10
CA PHE A 131 1.82 -4.21 3.17
C PHE A 131 2.99 -3.88 2.26
N VAL A 132 4.02 -4.73 2.24
CA VAL A 132 5.23 -4.48 1.45
C VAL A 132 5.57 -5.68 0.59
N GLU A 133 5.75 -5.44 -0.70
CA GLU A 133 6.22 -6.45 -1.64
C GLU A 133 7.75 -6.60 -1.56
N LEU A 134 8.19 -7.84 -1.37
CA LEU A 134 9.60 -8.21 -1.43
C LEU A 134 10.01 -8.37 -2.90
N VAL A 135 10.62 -7.33 -3.47
CA VAL A 135 11.11 -7.34 -4.85
C VAL A 135 12.60 -7.63 -4.90
N GLY A 136 12.98 -8.58 -5.76
CA GLY A 136 14.37 -9.02 -5.95
C GLY A 136 15.07 -8.41 -7.17
N ASP A 137 14.41 -7.49 -7.89
CA ASP A 137 14.94 -6.95 -9.14
C ASP A 137 16.16 -6.02 -8.93
N LYS A 138 17.04 -5.95 -9.92
CA LYS A 138 18.38 -5.38 -9.77
C LYS A 138 18.40 -3.86 -9.64
N GLU A 139 17.36 -3.16 -10.08
CA GLU A 139 17.28 -1.70 -10.15
C GLU A 139 16.39 -1.08 -9.05
N GLU A 140 15.80 -1.92 -8.21
CA GLU A 140 14.86 -1.49 -7.18
C GLU A 140 15.49 -1.64 -5.81
N SER A 141 15.76 -0.50 -5.17
CA SER A 141 16.38 -0.44 -3.86
C SER A 141 15.36 -0.01 -2.82
N MET A 142 15.29 -0.77 -1.73
CA MET A 142 14.53 -0.45 -0.53
C MET A 142 15.37 0.29 0.51
N LEU A 143 16.60 0.68 0.15
CA LEU A 143 17.47 1.46 1.02
C LEU A 143 16.79 2.77 1.45
N GLY A 144 16.95 3.09 2.73
CA GLY A 144 16.45 4.32 3.32
C GLY A 144 15.01 4.24 3.81
N LEU A 145 14.41 3.05 3.92
CA LEU A 145 13.08 2.89 4.52
C LEU A 145 13.10 3.00 6.05
N ARG A 146 14.20 2.58 6.67
CA ARG A 146 14.43 2.59 8.13
C ARG A 146 13.88 3.81 8.89
N PRO A 147 14.17 5.07 8.54
CA PRO A 147 13.63 6.21 9.30
C PRO A 147 12.11 6.29 9.26
N GLY A 148 11.50 5.89 8.14
CA GLY A 148 10.04 5.85 8.01
C GLY A 148 9.38 4.71 8.79
N LEU A 149 10.08 3.58 8.98
CA LEU A 149 9.57 2.47 9.80
C LEU A 149 9.54 2.81 11.30
N GLU A 150 10.40 3.73 11.73
CA GLU A 150 10.51 4.15 13.13
C GLU A 150 9.34 5.03 13.59
N VAL A 151 8.70 5.75 12.65
CA VAL A 151 7.61 6.69 12.94
C VAL A 151 6.21 6.09 12.84
N ILE A 152 6.10 4.83 12.41
CA ILE A 152 4.82 4.10 12.33
C ILE A 152 4.73 3.02 13.40
N ASN A 153 3.49 2.65 13.76
CA ASN A 153 3.20 1.56 14.69
C ASN A 153 1.98 0.75 14.21
N PRO A 154 2.13 -0.03 13.11
CA PRO A 154 1.03 -0.74 12.47
C PRO A 154 0.50 -1.88 13.34
N THR A 155 -0.78 -2.20 13.14
CA THR A 155 -1.47 -3.34 13.74
C THR A 155 -1.31 -4.60 12.90
N VAL A 156 -1.19 -4.44 11.59
CA VAL A 156 -1.12 -5.51 10.60
C VAL A 156 0.06 -5.26 9.68
N VAL A 157 0.94 -6.24 9.57
CA VAL A 157 2.09 -6.20 8.65
C VAL A 157 2.08 -7.43 7.77
N MET A 158 2.05 -7.23 6.45
CA MET A 158 2.11 -8.30 5.47
C MET A 158 3.33 -8.14 4.56
N LEU A 159 4.14 -9.19 4.49
CA LEU A 159 5.19 -9.32 3.49
C LEU A 159 4.62 -10.08 2.30
N MET A 160 4.55 -9.42 1.15
CA MET A 160 4.01 -10.01 -0.08
C MET A 160 5.16 -10.47 -0.98
N HIS A 161 4.96 -11.56 -1.71
CA HIS A 161 5.93 -12.06 -2.67
C HIS A 161 5.23 -12.54 -3.95
N ARG A 162 5.45 -11.87 -5.09
CA ARG A 162 4.74 -12.16 -6.36
C ARG A 162 5.22 -13.42 -7.10
N ALA A 163 6.47 -13.78 -6.91
CA ALA A 163 7.03 -15.03 -7.40
C ALA A 163 7.84 -15.63 -6.26
N MET A 164 8.06 -16.93 -6.25
CA MET A 164 9.06 -17.56 -5.40
C MET A 164 10.41 -17.60 -6.16
N PRO A 165 11.20 -16.51 -6.26
CA PRO A 165 12.60 -16.66 -6.58
C PRO A 165 13.31 -17.23 -5.35
N ARG A 166 14.22 -18.16 -5.60
CA ARG A 166 15.24 -18.58 -4.64
C ARG A 166 15.78 -17.34 -3.90
N TYR A 167 15.82 -17.40 -2.57
CA TYR A 167 16.35 -16.37 -1.68
C TYR A 167 17.39 -15.45 -2.36
N ASN A 168 17.03 -14.17 -2.50
CA ASN A 168 17.87 -13.17 -3.13
C ASN A 168 18.56 -12.35 -2.03
N ARG A 169 19.90 -12.29 -2.06
CA ARG A 169 20.71 -11.48 -1.12
C ARG A 169 20.25 -10.03 -1.01
N ARG A 170 19.53 -9.50 -2.02
CA ARG A 170 19.00 -8.13 -2.05
C ARG A 170 17.70 -7.92 -1.28
N VAL A 171 16.95 -8.97 -0.99
CA VAL A 171 15.74 -8.91 -0.14
C VAL A 171 16.14 -8.93 1.34
N SER A 172 17.30 -9.52 1.65
CA SER A 172 17.84 -9.64 3.00
C SER A 172 17.94 -8.32 3.79
N PRO A 173 18.33 -7.16 3.22
CA PRO A 173 18.41 -5.91 3.98
C PRO A 173 17.05 -5.41 4.44
N LEU A 174 16.02 -5.44 3.58
CA LEU A 174 14.67 -5.02 3.96
C LEU A 174 14.09 -5.97 5.02
N VAL A 175 14.25 -7.27 4.82
CA VAL A 175 13.81 -8.26 5.82
C VAL A 175 14.55 -8.04 7.14
N GLY A 176 15.86 -7.81 7.10
CA GLY A 176 16.65 -7.49 8.28
C GLY A 176 16.22 -6.21 8.99
N GLU A 177 15.90 -5.14 8.25
CA GLU A 177 15.33 -3.92 8.81
C GLU A 177 13.98 -4.20 9.46
N LEU A 178 13.07 -4.89 8.78
CA LEU A 178 11.75 -5.24 9.32
C LEU A 178 11.86 -6.10 10.58
N CYS A 179 12.76 -7.08 10.62
CA CYS A 179 13.05 -7.87 11.84
C CYS A 179 13.45 -7.00 13.04
N GLN A 180 14.09 -5.85 12.82
CA GLN A 180 14.49 -4.92 13.89
C GLN A 180 13.34 -4.04 14.38
N PHE A 181 12.36 -3.74 13.53
CA PHE A 181 11.23 -2.86 13.85
C PHE A 181 9.98 -3.60 14.30
N ILE A 182 9.71 -4.79 13.77
CA ILE A 182 8.55 -5.62 14.14
C ILE A 182 8.43 -5.77 15.67
N PRO A 183 9.50 -6.07 16.43
CA PRO A 183 9.42 -6.17 17.89
C PRO A 183 9.15 -4.83 18.60
N LYS A 184 9.38 -3.69 17.95
CA LYS A 184 9.16 -2.35 18.51
C LYS A 184 7.73 -1.84 18.28
N TRP A 185 6.99 -2.43 17.35
CA TRP A 185 5.61 -2.05 17.07
C TRP A 185 4.67 -2.63 18.11
N THR A 186 4.35 -1.84 19.13
CA THR A 186 3.51 -2.25 20.26
C THR A 186 2.05 -2.53 19.89
N ASN A 187 1.58 -2.01 18.75
CA ASN A 187 0.21 -2.23 18.28
C ASN A 187 0.07 -3.47 17.40
N LEU A 188 1.18 -4.17 17.09
CA LEU A 188 1.18 -5.26 16.13
C LEU A 188 0.40 -6.46 16.66
N VAL A 189 -0.70 -6.79 15.99
CA VAL A 189 -1.57 -7.93 16.31
C VAL A 189 -1.36 -9.05 15.30
N TRP A 190 -1.05 -8.71 14.05
CA TRP A 190 -0.92 -9.70 12.98
C TRP A 190 0.31 -9.46 12.10
N CYS A 191 1.19 -10.47 12.08
CA CYS A 191 2.29 -10.58 11.15
C CYS A 191 2.49 -12.07 10.84
N PRO A 192 2.40 -12.52 9.57
CA PRO A 192 2.62 -13.92 9.24
C PRO A 192 4.12 -14.29 9.42
N VAL A 193 4.45 -14.81 10.61
CA VAL A 193 5.82 -15.10 11.07
C VAL A 193 6.54 -16.14 10.19
N TYR A 194 5.80 -17.06 9.57
CA TYR A 194 6.37 -18.13 8.75
C TYR A 194 7.22 -17.61 7.56
N TRP A 195 7.00 -16.37 7.11
CA TRP A 195 7.84 -15.74 6.10
C TRP A 195 9.17 -15.23 6.65
N LEU A 196 9.18 -14.70 7.87
CA LEU A 196 10.39 -14.19 8.52
C LEU A 196 11.35 -15.34 8.84
N GLU A 197 10.84 -16.42 9.43
CA GLU A 197 11.65 -17.59 9.76
C GLU A 197 12.25 -18.24 8.52
N ARG A 198 11.46 -18.35 7.44
CA ARG A 198 11.92 -18.95 6.18
C ARG A 198 12.92 -18.06 5.43
N ALA A 199 12.69 -16.74 5.42
CA ALA A 199 13.64 -15.79 4.86
C ALA A 199 14.97 -15.76 5.64
N LEU A 200 14.94 -15.93 6.96
CA LEU A 200 16.15 -15.99 7.79
C LEU A 200 16.89 -17.33 7.62
N ALA A 201 16.17 -18.45 7.57
CA ALA A 201 16.73 -19.80 7.41
C ALA A 201 17.43 -19.97 6.05
N ASP A 202 16.81 -19.52 4.95
CA ASP A 202 17.40 -19.58 3.61
C ASP A 202 18.67 -18.71 3.48
N GLY A 203 18.81 -17.67 4.32
CA GLY A 203 20.01 -16.84 4.40
C GLY A 203 21.19 -17.49 5.11
N HIS A 204 20.93 -18.38 6.08
CA HIS A 204 21.98 -19.06 6.86
C HIS A 204 22.53 -20.30 6.16
N SER A 205 21.70 -21.03 5.38
CA SER A 205 22.13 -22.26 4.69
C SER A 205 23.09 -22.06 3.50
N ARG A 206 23.50 -20.82 3.17
CA ARG A 206 24.39 -20.51 2.02
C ARG A 206 25.62 -19.66 2.38
N GLN A 207 25.97 -19.55 3.67
CA GLN A 207 27.24 -18.97 4.12
C GLN A 207 28.35 -20.00 4.35
N HIS A 208 28.11 -21.27 4.02
CA HIS A 208 29.12 -22.34 3.97
C HIS A 208 29.31 -22.84 2.54
#